data_AF-B3VSE7-F1
#
_entry.id   AF-B3VSE7-F1
#
_cell.length_a   1.000
_cell.length_b   1.000
_cell.length_c   1.000
_cell.angle_alpha   90.00
_cell.angle_beta   90.00
_cell.angle_gamma   90.00
#
_symmetry.space_group_name_H-M   'P 1'
#
loop_
_entity.id
_entity.type
_entity.pdbx_description
1 polymer ?
#
loop_
_entity_poly.entity_id
_entity_poly.type
_entity_poly.pdbx_seq_one_letter_code
_entity_poly.pdbx_strand_id
1 'polypeptide(L)'
;GAKYPGYRFGLFYIPFFVIFAAAAIMVGLTSHYTYKVLTSGISKTVESKHGAYQFKLINYIIVFLICWVFAVVNRILNAFNLYPYATNLLHTYLSVSHGFYASLVFIYN
;
A
#
# COMPACT_ATOMS: atom_id res chain seq x y z
N GLY A 1 -26.12 -14.05 2.39
CA GLY A 1 -24.90 -13.82 3.20
C GLY A 1 -25.01 -12.65 4.18
N ALA A 2 -26.14 -12.50 4.88
CA ALA A 2 -26.41 -11.39 5.81
C ALA A 2 -26.27 -11.78 7.30
N LYS A 3 -25.85 -13.00 7.62
CA LYS A 3 -26.00 -13.56 8.98
C LYS A 3 -24.83 -13.34 9.95
N TYR A 4 -23.65 -12.86 9.52
CA TYR A 4 -22.52 -12.63 10.43
C TYR A 4 -21.60 -11.48 10.00
N PRO A 5 -22.04 -10.21 10.14
CA PRO A 5 -21.20 -9.05 9.79
C PRO A 5 -19.92 -9.00 10.64
N GLY A 6 -20.00 -9.32 11.93
CA GLY A 6 -18.85 -9.32 12.84
C GLY A 6 -17.78 -10.36 12.51
N TYR A 7 -18.17 -11.53 12.00
CA TYR A 7 -17.22 -12.61 11.64
C TYR A 7 -16.43 -12.25 10.37
N ARG A 8 -17.05 -11.57 9.40
CA ARG A 8 -16.34 -10.99 8.23
C ARG A 8 -15.39 -9.88 8.67
N PHE A 9 -15.79 -9.10 9.66
CA PHE A 9 -14.99 -8.02 10.22
C PHE A 9 -13.71 -8.53 10.89
N GLY A 10 -13.85 -9.53 11.76
CA GLY A 10 -12.74 -10.13 12.49
C GLY A 10 -11.76 -10.88 11.60
N LEU A 11 -12.25 -11.70 10.67
CA LEU A 11 -11.37 -12.56 9.85
C LEU A 11 -10.72 -11.85 8.67
N PHE A 12 -11.37 -10.87 8.06
CA PHE A 12 -10.88 -10.29 6.80
C PHE A 12 -10.49 -8.83 6.91
N TYR A 13 -11.11 -8.04 7.78
CA TYR A 13 -10.79 -6.61 7.84
C TYR A 13 -9.69 -6.28 8.84
N ILE A 14 -9.66 -6.94 10.00
CA ILE A 14 -8.61 -6.72 11.00
C ILE A 14 -7.22 -7.14 10.47
N PRO A 15 -7.00 -8.38 9.97
CA PRO A 15 -5.67 -8.77 9.48
C PRO A 15 -5.23 -7.92 8.29
N PHE A 16 -6.19 -7.56 7.44
CA PHE A 16 -5.92 -6.71 6.30
C PHE A 16 -5.49 -5.29 6.70
N PHE A 17 -6.14 -4.70 7.71
CA PHE A 17 -5.74 -3.41 8.26
C PHE A 17 -4.35 -3.47 8.90
N VAL A 18 -4.02 -4.56 9.59
CA VAL A 18 -2.68 -4.79 10.17
C VAL A 18 -1.61 -4.84 9.07
N ILE A 19 -1.84 -5.56 7.98
CA ILE A 19 -0.92 -5.62 6.84
C ILE A 19 -0.74 -4.24 6.21
N PHE A 20 -1.85 -3.51 6.02
CA PHE A 20 -1.81 -2.16 5.46
C PHE A 20 -1.03 -1.17 6.36
N ALA A 21 -1.27 -1.21 7.66
CA ALA A 21 -0.57 -0.38 8.64
C ALA A 21 0.93 -0.73 8.71
N ALA A 22 1.29 -2.00 8.73
CA ALA A 22 2.68 -2.45 8.69
C ALA A 22 3.39 -1.99 7.41
N ALA A 23 2.72 -2.09 6.25
CA ALA A 23 3.26 -1.60 4.98
C ALA A 23 3.48 -0.07 5.00
N ALA A 24 2.55 0.70 5.57
CA ALA A 24 2.68 2.14 5.73
C ALA A 24 3.87 2.52 6.62
N ILE A 25 4.06 1.83 7.75
CA ILE A 25 5.20 2.03 8.65
C ILE A 25 6.52 1.74 7.92
N MET A 26 6.60 0.64 7.17
CA MET A 26 7.80 0.30 6.41
C MET A 26 8.15 1.36 5.36
N VAL A 27 7.16 1.93 4.66
CA VAL A 27 7.39 3.05 3.73
C VAL A 27 7.93 4.28 4.45
N GLY A 28 7.33 4.62 5.58
CA GLY A 28 7.77 5.77 6.39
C GLY A 28 9.23 5.61 6.81
N LEU A 29 9.60 4.46 7.36
CA LEU A 29 10.96 4.16 7.79
C LEU A 29 11.95 4.14 6.62
N THR A 30 11.58 3.51 5.50
CA THR A 30 12.45 3.41 4.32
C THR A 30 12.66 4.79 3.68
N SER A 31 11.61 5.59 3.56
CA SER A 31 11.68 6.97 3.06
C SER A 31 12.54 7.86 3.96
N HIS A 32 12.39 7.73 5.29
CA HIS A 32 13.21 8.46 6.25
C HIS A 32 14.69 8.05 6.15
N TYR A 33 14.96 6.76 5.99
CA TYR A 33 16.32 6.26 5.79
C TYR A 33 16.94 6.79 4.49
N THR A 34 16.22 6.72 3.38
CA THR A 34 16.65 7.28 2.09
C THR A 34 16.89 8.79 2.17
N TYR A 35 16.03 9.54 2.84
CA TYR A 35 16.22 10.98 3.06
C TYR A 35 17.49 11.28 3.87
N LYS A 36 17.73 10.50 4.94
CA LYS A 36 18.94 10.63 5.78
C LYS A 36 20.21 10.30 4.99
N VAL A 37 20.18 9.27 4.16
CA VAL A 37 21.29 8.88 3.27
C VAL A 37 21.59 10.02 2.29
N LEU A 38 20.58 10.53 1.58
CA LEU A 38 20.73 11.62 0.61
C LEU A 38 21.28 12.91 1.24
N THR A 39 20.88 13.23 2.46
CA THR A 39 21.34 14.42 3.19
C THR A 39 22.72 14.24 3.84
N SER A 40 23.15 13.00 4.10
CA SER A 40 24.44 12.69 4.72
C SER A 40 25.64 12.71 3.75
N GLY A 41 25.41 12.72 2.44
CA GLY A 41 26.44 12.99 1.42
C GLY A 41 27.55 11.92 1.26
N ILE A 42 27.43 10.75 1.90
CA ILE A 42 28.49 9.74 1.95
C ILE A 42 28.19 8.59 0.96
N SER A 43 29.02 8.52 -0.09
CA SER A 43 29.28 7.37 -1.01
C SER A 43 28.59 7.34 -2.39
N LYS A 44 29.10 8.17 -3.30
CA LYS A 44 28.66 8.34 -4.69
C LYS A 44 28.87 7.14 -5.65
N THR A 45 29.26 5.93 -5.23
CA THR A 45 29.58 4.86 -6.21
C THR A 45 29.22 3.42 -5.80
N VAL A 46 29.24 3.06 -4.51
CA VAL A 46 28.78 1.73 -4.04
C VAL A 46 27.28 1.73 -3.66
N GLU A 47 26.76 2.92 -3.36
CA GLU A 47 25.39 3.15 -2.91
C GLU A 47 24.36 3.25 -4.05
N SER A 48 24.79 3.51 -5.29
CA SER A 48 23.88 3.79 -6.41
C SER A 48 23.01 2.59 -6.79
N LYS A 49 23.56 1.37 -6.78
CA LYS A 49 22.78 0.15 -7.03
C LYS A 49 21.84 -0.16 -5.87
N HIS A 50 22.32 -0.08 -4.63
CA HIS A 50 21.51 -0.40 -3.45
C HIS A 50 20.40 0.63 -3.21
N GLY A 51 20.69 1.91 -3.42
CA GLY A 51 19.74 3.02 -3.38
C GLY A 51 18.69 2.93 -4.50
N ALA A 52 19.08 2.53 -5.72
CA ALA A 52 18.11 2.27 -6.79
C ALA A 52 17.13 1.14 -6.43
N TYR A 53 17.61 0.04 -5.83
CA TYR A 53 16.72 -1.02 -5.34
C TYR A 53 15.81 -0.56 -4.20
N GLN A 54 16.32 0.22 -3.23
CA GLN A 54 15.50 0.80 -2.16
C GLN A 54 14.44 1.75 -2.73
N PHE A 55 14.78 2.55 -3.73
CA PHE A 55 13.83 3.45 -4.40
C PHE A 55 12.74 2.69 -5.16
N LYS A 56 13.09 1.57 -5.84
CA LYS A 56 12.11 0.66 -6.46
C LYS A 56 11.15 0.07 -5.42
N LEU A 57 11.68 -0.36 -4.28
CA LEU A 57 10.88 -0.92 -3.19
C LEU A 57 9.91 0.13 -2.60
N ILE A 58 10.38 1.36 -2.37
CA ILE A 58 9.53 2.45 -1.85
C ILE A 58 8.40 2.77 -2.83
N ASN A 59 8.70 2.96 -4.12
CA ASN A 59 7.68 3.26 -5.13
C ASN A 59 6.64 2.14 -5.24
N TYR A 60 7.06 0.88 -5.14
CA TYR A 60 6.15 -0.26 -5.15
C TYR A 60 5.18 -0.20 -3.97
N ILE A 61 5.68 0.06 -2.76
CA ILE A 61 4.82 0.10 -1.58
C ILE A 61 3.94 1.37 -1.58
N ILE A 62 4.38 2.50 -2.14
CA ILE A 62 3.52 3.68 -2.33
C ILE A 62 2.34 3.36 -3.26
N VAL A 63 2.61 2.70 -4.39
CA VAL A 63 1.55 2.25 -5.31
C VAL A 63 0.61 1.25 -4.63
N PHE A 64 1.15 0.36 -3.80
CA PHE A 64 0.34 -0.52 -2.95
C PHE A 64 -0.57 0.30 -2.02
N LEU A 65 -0.05 1.28 -1.28
CA LEU A 65 -0.84 2.10 -0.36
C LEU A 65 -1.96 2.87 -1.07
N ILE A 66 -1.68 3.46 -2.23
CA ILE A 66 -2.67 4.23 -3.01
C ILE A 66 -3.78 3.31 -3.54
N CYS A 67 -3.41 2.15 -4.10
CA CYS A 67 -4.39 1.20 -4.64
C CYS A 67 -5.28 0.62 -3.53
N TRP A 68 -4.70 0.34 -2.36
CA TRP A 68 -5.41 -0.31 -1.27
C TRP A 68 -6.12 0.65 -0.30
N VAL A 69 -5.85 1.96 -0.35
CA VAL A 69 -6.58 2.97 0.44
C VAL A 69 -8.10 2.85 0.23
N PHE A 70 -8.54 2.70 -1.02
CA PHE A 70 -9.96 2.60 -1.34
C PHE A 70 -10.58 1.28 -0.84
N ALA A 71 -9.79 0.20 -0.78
CA ALA A 71 -10.19 -1.06 -0.19
C ALA A 71 -10.41 -0.92 1.33
N VAL A 72 -9.48 -0.22 2.02
CA VAL A 72 -9.59 0.06 3.46
C VAL A 72 -10.82 0.92 3.73
N VAL A 73 -10.98 2.05 3.02
CA VAL A 73 -12.11 2.97 3.19
C VAL A 73 -13.44 2.28 2.92
N ASN A 74 -13.55 1.49 1.85
CA ASN A 74 -14.77 0.72 1.54
C ASN A 74 -15.12 -0.28 2.65
N ARG A 75 -14.11 -0.91 3.28
CA ARG A 75 -14.32 -1.87 4.38
C ARG A 75 -14.69 -1.19 5.70
N ILE A 76 -14.14 0.01 5.96
CA ILE A 76 -14.56 0.86 7.09
C ILE A 76 -16.02 1.31 6.89
N LEU A 77 -16.41 1.77 5.70
CA LEU A 77 -17.79 2.18 5.42
C LEU A 77 -18.77 1.00 5.52
N ASN A 78 -18.37 -0.18 5.04
CA ASN A 78 -19.13 -1.42 5.24
C ASN A 78 -19.25 -1.81 6.73
N ALA A 79 -18.30 -1.42 7.60
CA ALA A 79 -18.42 -1.60 9.06
C ALA A 79 -19.63 -0.86 9.64
N PHE A 80 -19.87 0.34 9.11
CA PHE A 80 -20.96 1.23 9.50
C PHE A 80 -22.27 0.93 8.75
N ASN A 81 -22.37 -0.21 8.05
CA ASN A 81 -23.49 -0.58 7.17
C ASN A 81 -23.78 0.44 6.04
N LEU A 82 -22.79 1.24 5.66
CA LEU A 82 -22.87 2.13 4.51
C LEU A 82 -22.28 1.40 3.30
N TYR A 83 -23.08 1.21 2.26
CA TYR A 83 -22.69 0.50 1.03
C TYR A 83 -22.60 1.46 -0.17
N PRO A 84 -21.68 2.44 -0.16
CA PRO A 84 -21.51 3.35 -1.28
C PRO A 84 -21.05 2.59 -2.54
N TYR A 85 -21.83 2.70 -3.60
CA TYR A 85 -21.53 2.07 -4.89
C TYR A 85 -20.19 2.53 -5.46
N ALA A 86 -19.90 3.84 -5.36
CA ALA A 86 -18.65 4.43 -5.84
C ALA A 86 -17.42 3.79 -5.20
N THR A 87 -17.42 3.56 -3.89
CA THR A 87 -16.27 3.02 -3.16
C THR A 87 -16.07 1.53 -3.43
N ASN A 88 -17.15 0.76 -3.65
CA ASN A 88 -17.07 -0.64 -4.10
C ASN A 88 -16.48 -0.75 -5.51
N LEU A 89 -16.89 0.14 -6.42
CA LEU A 89 -16.39 0.16 -7.79
C LEU A 89 -14.92 0.56 -7.84
N LEU A 90 -14.53 1.61 -7.10
CA LEU A 90 -13.14 2.01 -6.96
C LEU A 90 -12.28 0.90 -6.32
N HIS A 91 -12.76 0.27 -5.24
CA HIS A 91 -12.06 -0.85 -4.62
C HIS A 91 -11.79 -1.99 -5.64
N THR A 92 -12.79 -2.37 -6.42
CA THR A 92 -12.66 -3.46 -7.40
C THR A 92 -11.69 -3.07 -8.51
N TYR A 93 -11.81 -1.85 -9.04
CA TYR A 93 -10.95 -1.34 -10.09
C TYR A 93 -9.49 -1.22 -9.64
N LEU A 94 -9.23 -0.54 -8.51
CA LEU A 94 -7.87 -0.34 -8.01
C LEU A 94 -7.22 -1.63 -7.50
N SER A 95 -8.00 -2.60 -7.02
CA SER A 95 -7.47 -3.91 -6.65
C SER A 95 -6.95 -4.70 -7.85
N VAL A 96 -7.62 -4.62 -9.01
CA VAL A 96 -7.17 -5.27 -10.25
C VAL A 96 -6.01 -4.49 -10.87
N SER A 97 -6.14 -3.16 -10.92
CA SER A 97 -5.11 -2.28 -11.48
C SER A 97 -3.83 -2.24 -10.65
N HIS A 98 -3.86 -2.67 -9.38
CA HIS A 98 -2.68 -2.77 -8.53
C HIS A 98 -1.57 -3.62 -9.19
N GLY A 99 -1.91 -4.79 -9.75
CA GLY A 99 -0.93 -5.65 -10.43
C GLY A 99 -0.30 -4.98 -11.66
N PHE A 100 -1.10 -4.17 -12.37
CA PHE A 100 -0.63 -3.40 -13.53
C PHE A 100 0.33 -2.28 -13.10
N TYR A 101 -0.05 -1.45 -12.13
CA TYR A 101 0.81 -0.36 -11.63
C TYR A 101 2.08 -0.89 -10.95
N ALA A 102 1.99 -2.00 -10.22
CA ALA A 102 3.14 -2.71 -9.65
C ALA A 102 4.15 -3.13 -10.73
N SER A 103 3.65 -3.70 -11.84
CA SER A 103 4.49 -4.13 -12.96
C SER A 103 5.15 -2.94 -13.65
N LEU A 104 4.44 -1.82 -13.82
CA LEU A 104 5.00 -0.58 -14.38
C LEU A 104 6.13 -0.02 -13.52
N VAL A 105 5.95 0.05 -12.19
CA VAL A 105 7.00 0.53 -11.28
C VAL A 105 8.27 -0.31 -11.34
N PHE A 106 8.13 -1.61 -11.60
CA PHE A 106 9.27 -2.53 -11.66
C PHE A 106 10.01 -2.51 -13.00
N ILE A 107 9.30 -2.23 -14.11
CA ILE A 107 9.84 -2.28 -15.48
C ILE A 107 10.41 -0.92 -15.93
N TYR A 108 9.77 0.21 -15.56
CA TYR A 108 10.14 1.53 -16.07
C TYR A 108 11.28 2.24 -15.32
N ASN A 109 11.90 1.57 -14.33
CA ASN A 109 12.97 2.10 -13.48
C ASN A 109 14.09 1.06 -13.34
#